data_AF-I2CSF2-F1
#
_entry.id   AF-I2CSF2-F1
#
_cell.length_a   1.000
_cell.length_b   1.000
_cell.length_c   1.000
_cell.angle_alpha   90.00
_cell.angle_beta   90.00
_cell.angle_gamma   90.00
#
_symmetry.space_group_name_H-M   'P 1'
#
loop_
_entity.id
_entity.type
_entity.pdbx_description
1 polymer ?
#
loop_
_entity_poly.entity_id
_entity_poly.type
_entity_poly.pdbx_seq_one_letter_code
_entity_poly.pdbx_strand_id
1 'polypeptide(L)' 'MQQAKKERCNFGRFYFRFPNGESGLDVYTRVTSFISTMFRDFADGHICRPDLNIVIVTHGLTLRLLLMRWFKLTVETFES' A
#
# COMPACT_ATOMS: atom_id res chain seq x y z
N MET A 1 -6.23 16.51 16.36
CA MET A 1 -5.70 16.20 15.01
C MET A 1 -4.38 16.88 14.68
N GLN A 2 -4.20 18.20 14.91
CA GLN A 2 -2.95 18.90 14.57
C GLN A 2 -1.73 18.33 15.31
N GLN A 3 -1.87 18.04 16.61
CA GLN A 3 -0.83 17.43 17.44
C GLN A 3 -0.36 16.07 16.88
N ALA A 4 -1.30 15.14 16.65
CA ALA A 4 -1.00 13.85 16.05
C ALA A 4 -0.37 13.95 14.64
N LYS A 5 -0.74 14.98 13.85
CA LYS A 5 -0.10 15.23 12.54
C LYS A 5 1.36 15.68 12.70
N LYS A 6 1.68 16.45 13.74
CA LYS A 6 3.05 16.87 14.06
C LYS A 6 3.89 15.70 14.56
N GLU A 7 3.32 14.88 15.44
CA GLU A 7 3.96 13.64 15.92
C GLU A 7 4.24 12.67 14.78
N ARG A 8 3.30 12.49 13.84
CA ARG A 8 3.50 11.72 12.62
C ARG A 8 4.68 12.22 11.79
N CYS A 9 4.86 13.54 11.67
CA CYS A 9 5.99 14.10 10.92
C CYS A 9 7.34 13.74 11.56
N ASN A 10 7.39 13.60 12.89
CA ASN A 10 8.61 13.23 13.59
C ASN A 10 8.88 11.71 13.55
N PHE A 11 7.83 10.89 13.58
CA PHE A 11 7.94 9.43 13.66
C PHE A 11 8.01 8.73 12.29
N GLY A 12 7.46 9.35 11.24
CA GLY A 12 7.33 8.76 9.91
C GLY A 12 5.91 8.27 9.62
N ARG A 13 5.51 8.29 8.36
CA ARG A 13 4.15 7.94 7.89
C ARG A 13 3.86 6.44 7.97
N PHE A 14 4.87 5.60 7.80
CA PHE A 14 4.74 4.17 7.64
C PHE A 14 4.34 3.51 8.96
N TYR A 15 5.04 3.81 10.05
CA TYR A 15 4.81 3.17 11.34
C TYR A 15 3.87 3.96 12.27
N PHE A 16 3.68 5.27 12.06
CA PHE A 16 2.83 6.05 12.96
C PHE A 16 1.36 5.68 12.81
N ARG A 17 0.71 5.33 13.91
CA ARG A 17 -0.72 5.01 13.97
C ARG A 17 -1.48 6.14 14.66
N PHE A 18 -2.50 6.70 13.99
CA PHE A 18 -3.40 7.65 14.62
C PHE A 18 -4.29 6.97 15.68
N PRO A 19 -4.68 7.68 16.75
CA PRO A 19 -5.72 7.20 17.67
C PRO A 19 -7.00 6.88 16.88
N ASN A 20 -7.52 5.65 17.04
CA ASN A 20 -8.66 5.12 16.28
C ASN A 20 -8.50 5.14 14.75
N GLY A 21 -7.27 5.26 14.27
CA GLY A 21 -6.95 5.23 12.85
C GLY A 21 -5.97 4.10 12.52
N GLU A 22 -5.38 4.25 11.34
CA GLU A 22 -4.45 3.28 10.77
C GLU A 22 -3.08 3.90 10.54
N SER A 23 -2.07 3.04 10.54
CA SER A 23 -0.72 3.33 10.11
C SER A 23 -0.53 3.00 8.63
N GLY A 24 0.56 3.51 8.04
CA GLY A 24 0.96 3.08 6.69
C GLY A 24 1.20 1.57 6.59
N LEU A 25 1.70 0.94 7.66
CA LEU A 25 1.89 -0.51 7.76
C LEU A 25 0.57 -1.29 7.71
N ASP A 26 -0.48 -0.81 8.37
CA ASP A 26 -1.81 -1.43 8.31
C ASP A 26 -2.33 -1.44 6.86
N VAL A 27 -2.19 -0.31 6.17
CA VAL A 27 -2.57 -0.17 4.75
C VAL A 27 -1.67 -1.04 3.85
N TYR A 28 -0.36 -1.07 4.08
CA TYR A 28 0.61 -1.90 3.36
C TYR A 28 0.27 -3.39 3.42
N THR A 29 -0.18 -3.85 4.59
CA THR A 29 -0.61 -5.24 4.82
C THR A 29 -1.83 -5.58 3.95
N ARG A 30 -2.81 -4.67 3.87
CA ARG A 30 -3.97 -4.88 2.99
C ARG A 30 -3.59 -4.87 1.51
N VAL A 31 -2.72 -3.96 1.10
CA VAL A 31 -2.23 -3.94 -0.29
C VAL A 31 -1.48 -5.23 -0.63
N THR A 32 -0.72 -5.77 0.32
CA THR A 32 -0.05 -7.07 0.15
C THR A 32 -1.05 -8.21 -0.07
N SER A 33 -2.12 -8.25 0.73
CA SER A 33 -3.18 -9.24 0.57
C SER A 33 -3.90 -9.10 -0.79
N PHE A 34 -4.21 -7.87 -1.20
CA PHE A 34 -4.80 -7.57 -2.51
C PHE A 34 -3.94 -8.10 -3.65
N ILE A 35 -2.64 -7.79 -3.67
CA ILE A 35 -1.70 -8.25 -4.69
C ILE A 35 -1.64 -9.78 -4.73
N SER A 36 -1.56 -10.45 -3.56
CA SER A 36 -1.53 -11.91 -3.48
C SER A 36 -2.79 -12.56 -4.06
N THR A 37 -3.97 -11.99 -3.78
CA THR A 37 -5.23 -12.49 -4.36
C THR A 37 -5.27 -12.28 -5.86
N MET A 38 -4.88 -11.09 -6.31
CA MET A 38 -4.82 -10.76 -7.74
C MET A 38 -3.91 -11.73 -8.51
N PHE A 39 -2.74 -12.09 -7.98
CA PHE A 39 -1.86 -13.09 -8.61
C PHE A 39 -2.46 -14.49 -8.67
N ARG A 40 -3.26 -14.90 -7.67
CA ARG A 40 -3.97 -16.19 -7.70
C ARG A 40 -5.04 -16.18 -8.78
N ASP A 41 -5.82 -15.12 -8.89
CA ASP A 41 -6.87 -14.99 -9.91
C ASP A 41 -6.31 -15.06 -11.34
N PHE A 42 -5.08 -14.58 -11.55
CA PHE A 42 -4.37 -14.72 -12.83
C PHE A 42 -3.93 -16.17 -13.08
N ALA A 43 -3.45 -16.86 -12.05
CA ALA A 43 -2.99 -18.24 -12.15
C ALA A 43 -4.15 -19.23 -12.37
N ASP A 44 -5.30 -18.99 -11.74
CA ASP A 44 -6.48 -19.85 -11.81
C ASP A 44 -7.28 -19.68 -13.13
N GLY A 45 -6.81 -18.82 -14.04
CA GLY A 45 -7.37 -18.66 -15.39
C GLY A 45 -8.65 -17.83 -15.46
N HIS A 46 -9.20 -17.38 -14.34
CA HIS A 46 -10.38 -16.48 -14.30
C HIS A 46 -10.10 -15.14 -15.00
N ILE A 47 -8.87 -14.64 -14.89
CA ILE A 47 -8.43 -13.39 -15.49
C ILE A 47 -7.08 -13.62 -16.17
N CYS A 48 -7.01 -14.55 -17.12
CA CYS A 48 -5.79 -14.83 -17.88
C CYS A 48 -6.07 -14.65 -19.38
N ARG A 49 -5.73 -13.47 -19.92
CA ARG A 49 -5.78 -13.18 -21.36
C ARG A 49 -4.42 -12.64 -21.83
N PRO A 50 -3.99 -12.96 -23.07
CA PRO A 50 -2.68 -12.52 -23.59
C PRO A 50 -2.48 -11.00 -23.59
N ASP A 51 -3.57 -10.24 -23.65
CA ASP A 51 -3.64 -8.79 -23.78
C ASP A 51 -4.25 -8.11 -22.54
N LEU A 52 -4.21 -8.78 -21.38
CA LEU A 52 -4.81 -8.28 -20.16
C LEU A 52 -4.13 -6.99 -19.69
N ASN A 53 -4.90 -5.91 -19.64
CA ASN A 53 -4.51 -4.65 -19.03
C ASN A 53 -5.30 -4.43 -17.75
N ILE A 54 -4.62 -3.99 -16.69
CA ILE A 54 -5.23 -3.79 -15.37
C ILE A 54 -5.03 -2.35 -14.96
N VAL A 55 -6.14 -1.70 -14.63
CA VAL A 55 -6.14 -0.32 -14.12
C VAL A 55 -6.52 -0.36 -12.65
N ILE A 56 -5.59 0.06 -11.79
CA ILE A 56 -5.81 0.15 -10.35
C ILE A 56 -6.01 1.63 -9.99
N VAL A 57 -7.22 1.98 -9.56
CA VAL A 57 -7.57 3.34 -9.11
C VAL A 57 -7.56 3.37 -7.58
N THR A 58 -6.80 4.30 -6.99
CA THR A 58 -6.67 4.41 -5.53
C THR A 58 -6.28 5.81 -5.07
N HIS A 59 -6.11 6.01 -3.76
CA HIS A 59 -5.68 7.26 -3.16
C HIS A 59 -4.15 7.40 -3.09
N GLY A 60 -3.63 8.62 -2.98
CA GLY A 60 -2.19 8.90 -3.07
C GLY A 60 -1.31 8.13 -2.08
N LEU A 61 -1.74 7.96 -0.82
CA LEU A 61 -0.99 7.16 0.17
C LEU A 61 -0.97 5.67 -0.23
N THR A 62 -2.13 5.13 -0.58
CA THR A 62 -2.26 3.73 -0.99
C THR A 62 -1.47 3.44 -2.25
N LEU A 63 -1.42 4.37 -3.22
CA LEU A 63 -0.60 4.24 -4.42
C LEU A 63 0.90 4.12 -4.07
N ARG A 64 1.42 4.98 -3.19
CA ARG A 64 2.81 4.90 -2.73
C ARG A 64 3.12 3.55 -2.06
N LEU A 65 2.21 3.05 -1.22
CA LEU A 65 2.36 1.77 -0.54
C LEU A 65 2.23 0.58 -1.52
N LEU A 66 1.40 0.70 -2.54
CA LEU A 66 1.29 -0.27 -3.62
C LEU A 66 2.58 -0.35 -4.43
N LEU A 67 3.15 0.79 -4.82
CA LEU A 67 4.45 0.83 -5.50
C LEU A 67 5.56 0.27 -4.62
N MET A 68 5.59 0.66 -3.33
CA MET A 68 6.54 0.11 -2.36
C MET A 68 6.45 -1.42 -2.30
N ARG A 69 5.23 -1.97 -2.20
CA ARG A 69 5.04 -3.43 -2.13
C ARG A 69 5.39 -4.12 -3.44
N TRP A 70 5.00 -3.53 -4.57
CA TRP A 70 5.19 -4.08 -5.91
C TRP A 70 6.66 -4.17 -6.29
N PHE A 71 7.39 -3.08 -6.09
CA PHE A 71 8.82 -2.98 -6.41
C PHE A 71 9.74 -3.40 -5.25
N LYS A 72 9.16 -3.84 -4.13
CA LYS A 72 9.90 -4.25 -2.92
C LYS A 72 10.82 -3.13 -2.41
N LEU A 73 10.35 -1.88 -2.43
CA LEU A 73 11.10 -0.72 -1.97
C LEU A 73 11.23 -0.71 -0.44
N THR A 74 12.29 -0.09 0.06
CA THR A 74 12.53 0.04 1.50
C THR A 74 11.62 1.10 2.13
N VAL A 75 11.51 1.07 3.45
CA VAL A 75 10.77 2.09 4.21
C VAL A 75 11.44 3.45 4.02
N GLU A 76 12.78 3.54 3.96
CA GLU A 76 13.44 4.83 3.73
C GLU A 76 13.03 5.46 2.39
N THR A 77 12.90 4.64 1.34
CA THR A 77 12.44 5.12 0.03
C THR A 77 10.98 5.58 0.08
N PHE A 78 10.15 4.90 0.87
CA PHE A 78 8.76 5.31 1.07
C PHE A 78 8.63 6.62 1.87
N GLU A 79 9.53 6.90 2.82
CA GLU A 79 9.48 8.10 3.65
C GLU A 79 10.15 9.33 3.01
N SER A 80 10.94 9.12 1.96
CA SER A 80 11.52 10.18 1.13
C SER A 80 10.44 11.01 0.40
#